data_AF-A0A833H4Q7-F1
#
_entry.id   AF-A0A833H4Q7-F1
#
_cell.length_a   1.000
_cell.length_b   1.000
_cell.length_c   1.000
_cell.angle_alpha   90.00
_cell.angle_beta   90.00
_cell.angle_gamma   90.00
#
_symmetry.space_group_name_H-M   'P 1'
#
loop_
_entity.id
_entity.type
_entity.pdbx_description
1 polymer ?
#
loop_
_entity_poly.entity_id
_entity_poly.type
_entity_poly.pdbx_seq_one_letter_code
_entity_poly.pdbx_strand_id
1 'polypeptide(L)'
;MIEWIVWIILFFTMAGCVLVVRYWISLMREKDSYHRDELIDFPSILLREANALSPDGISGFLAAAGGVGLAMLLTLLGGLLSPDTGPEPDWTASQMPNYFFQSALSVLIFHLAWPSFRTIAEDSFAPSFLRTFLEQEDAFFWGMSVALAAFNLTAWGVEHRISFFFVLINGLLLLVYAGYRLNLSREREPESGPYRDFDDDDPREDDFSSSESRSSKDEVEF
;
A
#
# COMPACT_ATOMS: atom_id res chain seq x y z
N MET A 1 5.27 26.41 4.03
CA MET A 1 4.16 26.22 3.04
C MET A 1 4.67 25.48 1.80
N ILE A 2 5.83 25.87 1.26
CA ILE A 2 6.47 25.14 0.16
C ILE A 2 6.87 23.72 0.60
N GLU A 3 7.26 23.50 1.86
CA GLU A 3 7.63 22.17 2.36
C GLU A 3 6.46 21.18 2.25
N TRP A 4 5.25 21.63 2.60
CA TRP A 4 4.04 20.80 2.51
C TRP A 4 3.71 20.40 1.07
N ILE A 5 3.86 21.32 0.11
CA ILE A 5 3.62 21.03 -1.31
C ILE A 5 4.64 20.01 -1.82
N VAL A 6 5.92 20.22 -1.51
CA VAL A 6 6.99 19.30 -1.89
C VAL A 6 6.78 17.93 -1.27
N TRP A 7 6.43 17.88 0.02
CA TRP A 7 6.13 16.62 0.71
C TRP A 7 4.98 15.86 0.06
N ILE A 8 3.88 16.52 -0.28
CA ILE A 8 2.73 15.89 -0.96
C ILE A 8 3.18 15.28 -2.30
N ILE A 9 3.90 16.04 -3.11
CA ILE A 9 4.39 15.57 -4.42
C ILE A 9 5.33 14.36 -4.23
N LEU A 10 6.26 14.44 -3.28
CA LEU A 10 7.20 13.36 -2.98
C LEU A 10 6.49 12.13 -2.42
N PHE A 11 5.48 12.30 -1.57
CA PHE A 11 4.66 11.21 -1.05
C PHE A 11 3.97 10.44 -2.19
N PHE A 12 3.26 11.13 -3.07
CA PHE A 12 2.59 10.48 -4.21
C PHE A 12 3.59 9.86 -5.19
N THR A 13 4.73 10.51 -5.41
CA THR A 13 5.79 9.98 -6.29
C THR A 13 6.37 8.69 -5.70
N MET A 14 6.72 8.68 -4.42
CA MET A 14 7.27 7.50 -3.74
C MET A 14 6.25 6.38 -3.62
N ALA A 15 4.99 6.69 -3.28
CA ALA A 15 3.89 5.73 -3.28
C ALA A 15 3.75 5.09 -4.68
N GLY A 16 3.70 5.91 -5.72
CA GLY A 16 3.64 5.46 -7.12
C GLY A 16 4.83 4.59 -7.50
N CYS A 17 6.06 4.97 -7.12
CA CYS A 17 7.25 4.16 -7.36
C CYS A 17 7.15 2.77 -6.73
N VAL A 18 6.69 2.68 -5.47
CA VAL A 18 6.53 1.38 -4.78
C VAL A 18 5.51 0.50 -5.52
N LEU A 19 4.37 1.06 -5.90
CA LEU A 19 3.32 0.34 -6.64
C LEU A 19 3.81 -0.12 -8.03
N VAL A 20 4.52 0.75 -8.75
CA VAL A 20 5.09 0.42 -10.08
C VAL A 20 6.15 -0.67 -9.97
N VAL A 21 7.09 -0.57 -9.03
CA VAL A 21 8.12 -1.60 -8.83
C VAL A 21 7.49 -2.95 -8.52
N ARG A 22 6.45 -2.98 -7.69
CA ARG A 22 5.68 -4.20 -7.43
C ARG A 22 5.06 -4.75 -8.71
N TYR A 23 4.35 -3.92 -9.48
CA TYR A 23 3.76 -4.34 -10.74
C TYR A 23 4.80 -4.99 -11.66
N TRP A 24 5.99 -4.39 -11.80
CA TRP A 24 7.08 -4.96 -12.58
C TRP A 24 7.57 -6.31 -12.03
N ILE A 25 7.64 -6.49 -10.70
CA ILE A 25 7.98 -7.78 -10.09
C ILE A 25 6.92 -8.84 -10.43
N SER A 26 5.63 -8.48 -10.38
CA SER A 26 4.52 -9.37 -10.75
C SER A 26 4.58 -9.75 -12.22
N LEU A 27 4.77 -8.76 -13.10
CA LEU A 27 4.90 -8.93 -14.54
C LEU A 27 6.07 -9.86 -14.91
N MET A 28 7.20 -9.75 -14.20
CA MET A 28 8.36 -10.61 -14.42
C MET A 28 8.16 -12.04 -13.91
N ARG A 29 7.26 -12.27 -12.95
CA ARG A 29 6.90 -13.60 -12.43
C ARG A 29 5.86 -14.30 -13.30
N GLU A 30 4.85 -13.59 -13.78
CA GLU A 30 3.70 -14.13 -14.50
C GLU A 30 3.69 -13.66 -15.97
N LYS A 31 4.86 -13.62 -16.61
CA LYS A 31 5.06 -13.02 -17.94
C LYS A 31 4.08 -13.51 -19.02
N ASP A 32 3.61 -14.75 -18.90
CA ASP A 32 2.77 -15.41 -19.90
C ASP A 32 1.26 -15.12 -19.74
N SER A 33 0.82 -14.45 -18.64
CA SER A 33 -0.60 -14.13 -18.40
C SER A 33 -1.01 -12.72 -18.86
N TYR A 34 -0.06 -11.80 -19.05
CA TYR A 34 -0.36 -10.38 -19.31
C TYR A 34 -0.60 -10.09 -20.81
N HIS A 35 -1.75 -9.50 -21.10
CA HIS A 35 -2.09 -9.03 -22.46
C HIS A 35 -1.41 -7.68 -22.77
N ARG A 36 -1.03 -7.47 -24.03
CA ARG A 36 -0.27 -6.29 -24.49
C ARG A 36 -0.96 -4.96 -24.19
N ASP A 37 -2.30 -4.96 -24.15
CA ASP A 37 -3.11 -3.78 -23.90
C ASP A 37 -3.08 -3.35 -22.42
N GLU A 38 -2.78 -4.28 -21.50
CA GLU A 38 -2.62 -4.00 -20.07
C GLU A 38 -1.31 -3.28 -19.75
N LEU A 39 -0.29 -3.34 -20.63
CA LEU A 39 0.98 -2.62 -20.44
C LEU A 39 0.86 -1.11 -20.71
N ILE A 40 -0.27 -0.66 -21.26
CA ILE A 40 -0.47 0.73 -21.69
C ILE A 40 -1.28 1.54 -20.68
N ASP A 41 -2.17 0.89 -19.91
CA ASP A 41 -3.08 1.56 -18.97
C ASP A 41 -2.51 1.67 -17.54
N PHE A 42 -1.49 2.53 -17.39
CA PHE A 42 -0.85 2.78 -16.09
C PHE A 42 -1.78 3.22 -14.94
N PRO A 43 -2.80 4.08 -15.17
CA PRO A 43 -3.71 4.50 -14.10
C PRO A 43 -4.53 3.36 -13.49
N SER A 44 -5.05 2.44 -14.31
CA SER A 44 -5.86 1.31 -13.81
C SER A 44 -5.00 0.31 -13.05
N ILE A 45 -3.74 0.11 -13.46
CA ILE A 45 -2.75 -0.71 -12.75
C ILE A 45 -2.48 -0.14 -11.35
N LEU A 46 -2.23 1.17 -11.24
CA LEU A 46 -1.97 1.83 -9.95
C LEU A 46 -3.17 1.71 -9.00
N LEU A 47 -4.40 1.87 -9.51
CA LEU A 47 -5.61 1.72 -8.72
C LEU A 47 -5.83 0.29 -8.25
N ARG A 48 -5.59 -0.70 -9.12
CA ARG A 48 -5.66 -2.12 -8.76
C ARG A 48 -4.64 -2.47 -7.67
N GLU A 49 -3.42 -1.97 -7.81
CA GLU A 49 -2.36 -2.18 -6.83
C GLU A 49 -2.69 -1.53 -5.48
N ALA A 50 -3.24 -0.32 -5.50
CA ALA A 50 -3.68 0.38 -4.30
C ALA A 50 -4.87 -0.32 -3.62
N ASN A 51 -5.79 -0.92 -4.39
CA ASN A 51 -6.90 -1.68 -3.82
C ASN A 51 -6.44 -2.98 -3.15
N ALA A 52 -5.37 -3.62 -3.65
CA ALA A 52 -4.80 -4.81 -3.02
C ALA A 52 -4.21 -4.55 -1.61
N LEU A 53 -3.94 -3.28 -1.25
CA LEU A 53 -3.57 -2.89 0.11
C LEU A 53 -4.76 -2.81 1.07
N SER A 54 -5.98 -2.68 0.54
CA SER A 54 -7.17 -2.39 1.33
C SER A 54 -8.36 -3.19 0.80
N PRO A 55 -8.44 -4.50 1.10
CA PRO A 55 -9.54 -5.36 0.65
C PRO A 55 -10.92 -4.84 1.08
N ASP A 56 -10.96 -4.25 2.28
CA ASP A 56 -12.15 -3.63 2.88
C ASP A 56 -12.37 -2.15 2.48
N GLY A 57 -11.58 -1.64 1.52
CA GLY A 57 -11.67 -0.29 0.92
C GLY A 57 -11.49 0.89 1.88
N ILE A 58 -12.45 1.10 2.79
CA ILE A 58 -12.48 2.23 3.73
C ILE A 58 -11.54 1.99 4.90
N SER A 59 -11.51 0.77 5.47
CA SER A 59 -10.70 0.49 6.66
C SER A 59 -9.20 0.51 6.35
N GLY A 60 -8.77 -0.03 5.21
CA GLY A 60 -7.37 0.02 4.79
C GLY A 60 -6.94 1.41 4.33
N PHE A 61 -7.81 2.21 3.71
CA PHE A 61 -7.53 3.64 3.50
C PHE A 61 -7.34 4.38 4.83
N LEU A 62 -8.22 4.16 5.81
CA LEU A 62 -8.10 4.75 7.14
C LEU A 62 -6.84 4.27 7.86
N ALA A 63 -6.46 3.01 7.69
CA ALA A 63 -5.21 2.46 8.22
C ALA A 63 -3.98 3.13 7.60
N ALA A 64 -3.93 3.26 6.27
CA ALA A 64 -2.86 3.98 5.59
C ALA A 64 -2.79 5.45 6.03
N ALA A 65 -3.93 6.14 6.10
CA ALA A 65 -4.02 7.52 6.59
C ALA A 65 -3.58 7.62 8.07
N GLY A 66 -3.93 6.64 8.90
CA GLY A 66 -3.47 6.53 10.28
C GLY A 66 -1.95 6.35 10.37
N GLY A 67 -1.36 5.57 9.47
CA GLY A 67 0.09 5.40 9.34
C GLY A 67 0.78 6.71 8.95
N VAL A 68 0.23 7.45 7.99
CA VAL A 68 0.70 8.80 7.61
C VAL A 68 0.60 9.76 8.80
N GLY A 69 -0.52 9.70 9.55
CA GLY A 69 -0.72 10.50 10.77
C GLY A 69 0.32 10.20 11.84
N LEU A 70 0.63 8.92 12.10
CA LEU A 70 1.67 8.54 13.05
C LEU A 70 3.06 8.99 12.58
N ALA A 71 3.38 8.83 11.29
CA ALA A 71 4.63 9.32 10.71
C ALA A 71 4.80 10.83 10.91
N MET A 72 3.73 11.60 10.74
CA MET A 72 3.72 13.04 11.02
C MET A 72 3.97 13.32 12.51
N LEU A 73 3.31 12.61 13.43
CA LEU A 73 3.53 12.77 14.87
C LEU A 73 4.97 12.43 15.26
N LEU A 74 5.56 11.38 14.69
CA LEU A 74 6.96 11.01 14.92
C LEU A 74 7.93 12.05 14.38
N THR A 75 7.63 12.62 13.21
CA THR A 75 8.42 13.71 12.62
C THR A 75 8.39 14.95 13.51
N LEU A 76 7.21 15.32 14.02
CA LEU A 76 7.04 16.42 14.97
C LEU A 76 7.77 16.15 16.30
N LEU A 77 7.67 14.93 16.82
CA LEU A 77 8.35 14.52 18.05
C LEU A 77 9.87 14.53 17.87
N GLY A 78 10.37 14.10 16.72
CA GLY A 78 11.78 14.20 16.33
C GLY A 78 12.26 15.65 16.29
N GLY A 79 11.45 16.55 15.71
CA GLY A 79 11.75 17.99 15.71
C GLY A 79 11.74 18.60 17.12
N LEU A 80 10.77 18.23 17.96
CA LEU A 80 10.65 18.74 19.33
C LEU A 80 11.80 18.29 20.24
N LEU A 81 12.24 17.04 20.09
CA LEU A 81 13.31 16.45 20.88
C LEU A 81 14.69 16.65 20.25
N SER A 82 14.76 17.27 19.08
CA SER A 82 16.03 17.65 18.48
C SER A 82 16.63 18.79 19.29
N PRO A 83 17.90 18.69 19.72
CA PRO A 83 18.64 19.85 20.20
C PRO A 83 18.57 20.94 19.12
N ASP A 84 18.43 22.19 19.54
CA ASP A 84 18.27 23.36 18.66
C ASP A 84 19.54 23.51 17.79
N THR A 85 19.55 22.86 16.63
CA THR A 85 20.56 23.11 15.61
C THR A 85 20.22 24.47 15.04
N GLY A 86 21.10 25.44 15.28
CA GLY A 86 20.93 26.82 14.81
C GLY A 86 20.80 26.90 13.28
N PRO A 87 20.85 28.11 12.68
CA PRO A 87 20.74 28.30 11.23
C PRO A 87 21.90 27.68 10.40
N GLU A 88 22.78 26.92 11.05
CA GLU A 88 23.93 26.27 10.46
C GLU A 88 23.53 24.89 9.91
N PRO A 89 23.97 24.53 8.69
CA PRO A 89 23.78 23.19 8.15
C PRO A 89 24.30 22.09 9.10
N ASP A 90 23.72 20.89 9.06
CA ASP A 90 24.11 19.79 9.98
C ASP A 90 25.59 19.37 9.90
N TRP A 91 26.29 19.69 8.81
CA TRP A 91 27.73 19.39 8.68
C TRP A 91 28.62 20.35 9.48
N THR A 92 28.06 21.47 9.96
CA THR A 92 28.73 22.48 10.81
C THR A 92 28.34 22.38 12.29
N ALA A 93 27.18 21.84 12.62
CA ALA A 93 26.70 21.75 13.98
C ALA A 93 27.25 20.51 14.71
N SER A 94 27.76 20.70 15.93
CA SER A 94 28.22 19.61 16.81
C SER A 94 27.08 18.82 17.48
N GLN A 95 25.83 19.21 17.21
CA GLN A 95 24.63 18.59 17.78
C GLN A 95 23.91 17.78 16.70
N MET A 96 23.67 16.50 16.99
CA MET A 96 23.06 15.56 16.04
C MET A 96 21.52 15.72 16.09
N PRO A 97 20.85 16.00 14.96
CA PRO A 97 19.40 15.98 14.89
C PRO A 97 18.83 14.63 15.30
N ASN A 98 17.61 14.62 15.84
CA ASN A 98 16.98 13.38 16.28
C ASN A 98 16.45 12.54 15.11
N TYR A 99 17.36 11.82 14.45
CA TYR A 99 17.06 10.94 13.31
C TYR A 99 16.26 9.68 13.69
N PHE A 100 16.21 9.34 14.98
CA PHE A 100 15.61 8.08 15.45
C PHE A 100 14.14 7.96 15.08
N PHE A 101 13.34 9.00 15.36
CA PHE A 101 11.89 8.95 15.14
C PHE A 101 11.51 8.91 13.66
N GLN A 102 12.36 9.43 12.78
CA GLN A 102 12.17 9.43 11.33
C GLN A 102 12.85 8.25 10.62
N SER A 103 13.51 7.37 11.38
CA SER A 103 14.25 6.23 10.85
C SER A 103 13.37 4.99 10.63
N ALA A 104 13.82 4.07 9.79
CA ALA A 104 13.25 2.74 9.64
C ALA A 104 13.27 1.94 10.95
N LEU A 105 14.16 2.29 11.89
CA LEU A 105 14.21 1.67 13.21
C LEU A 105 12.96 2.02 14.04
N SER A 106 12.42 3.23 13.93
CA SER A 106 11.15 3.56 14.60
C SER A 106 10.01 2.70 14.06
N VAL A 107 9.92 2.56 12.73
CA VAL A 107 8.96 1.66 12.07
C VAL A 107 9.12 0.22 12.56
N LEU A 108 10.35 -0.27 12.67
CA LEU A 108 10.65 -1.61 13.18
C LEU A 108 10.17 -1.79 14.63
N ILE A 109 10.42 -0.82 15.51
CA ILE A 109 9.95 -0.88 16.90
C ILE A 109 8.43 -0.93 16.96
N PHE A 110 7.74 -0.08 16.19
CA PHE A 110 6.27 -0.11 16.13
C PHE A 110 5.75 -1.42 15.56
N HIS A 111 6.43 -1.99 14.57
CA HIS A 111 6.08 -3.29 14.01
C HIS A 111 6.21 -4.42 15.04
N LEU A 112 7.30 -4.44 15.81
CA LEU A 112 7.50 -5.41 16.89
C LEU A 112 6.52 -5.21 18.05
N ALA A 113 6.09 -3.97 18.31
CA ALA A 113 5.10 -3.65 19.33
C ALA A 113 3.65 -3.91 18.86
N TRP A 114 3.42 -4.08 17.56
CA TRP A 114 2.08 -4.23 16.97
C TRP A 114 1.26 -5.39 17.56
N PRO A 115 1.82 -6.60 17.79
CA PRO A 115 1.08 -7.69 18.42
C PRO A 115 0.57 -7.32 19.81
N SER A 116 1.35 -6.57 20.59
CA SER A 116 0.95 -6.11 21.93
C SER A 116 -0.24 -5.15 21.87
N PHE A 117 -0.31 -4.27 20.86
CA PHE A 117 -1.47 -3.41 20.67
C PHE A 117 -2.73 -4.19 20.33
N ARG A 118 -2.61 -5.24 19.52
CA ARG A 118 -3.73 -6.15 19.21
C ARG A 118 -4.24 -6.87 20.46
N THR A 119 -3.35 -7.48 21.25
CA THR A 119 -3.76 -8.20 22.47
C THR A 119 -4.43 -7.26 23.47
N ILE A 120 -3.89 -6.04 23.65
CA ILE A 120 -4.50 -5.05 24.55
C ILE A 120 -5.91 -4.64 24.06
N ALA A 121 -6.10 -4.49 22.76
CA ALA A 121 -7.40 -4.13 22.18
C ALA A 121 -8.45 -5.27 22.29
N GLU A 122 -7.99 -6.51 22.22
CA GLU A 122 -8.82 -7.69 22.48
C GLU A 122 -9.23 -7.75 23.96
N ASP A 123 -8.26 -7.60 24.87
CA ASP A 123 -8.46 -7.68 26.32
C ASP A 123 -9.31 -6.51 26.89
N SER A 124 -9.20 -5.32 26.29
CA SER A 124 -9.86 -4.11 26.80
C SER A 124 -11.27 -3.86 26.25
N PHE A 125 -11.88 -4.85 25.56
CA PHE A 125 -13.16 -4.68 24.87
C PHE A 125 -13.20 -3.44 23.95
N ALA A 126 -12.10 -3.21 23.20
CA ALA A 126 -12.01 -2.05 22.32
C ALA A 126 -13.15 -2.02 21.28
N PRO A 127 -13.55 -0.83 20.81
CA PRO A 127 -14.59 -0.68 19.79
C PRO A 127 -14.28 -1.52 18.54
N SER A 128 -15.31 -2.05 17.87
CA SER A 128 -15.16 -2.87 16.66
C SER A 128 -14.32 -2.17 15.59
N PHE A 129 -14.50 -0.87 15.41
CA PHE A 129 -13.69 -0.05 14.50
C PHE A 129 -12.17 -0.13 14.79
N LEU A 130 -11.77 -0.11 16.07
CA LEU A 130 -10.35 -0.14 16.45
C LEU A 130 -9.73 -1.51 16.15
N ARG A 131 -10.52 -2.58 16.30
CA ARG A 131 -10.10 -3.95 15.96
C ARG A 131 -9.91 -4.11 14.45
N THR A 132 -10.88 -3.66 13.66
CA THR A 132 -10.77 -3.66 12.19
C THR A 132 -9.61 -2.80 11.69
N PHE A 133 -9.33 -1.66 12.35
CA PHE A 133 -8.14 -0.87 12.04
C PHE A 133 -6.84 -1.61 12.34
N LEU A 134 -6.76 -2.29 13.49
CA LEU A 134 -5.58 -3.06 13.90
C LEU A 134 -5.36 -4.30 13.03
N GLU A 135 -6.40 -4.85 12.39
CA GLU A 135 -6.31 -5.93 11.40
C GLU A 135 -5.61 -5.47 10.11
N GLN A 136 -5.81 -4.21 9.70
CA GLN A 136 -5.22 -3.58 8.52
C GLN A 136 -3.76 -3.13 8.72
N GLU A 137 -2.93 -4.03 9.27
CA GLU A 137 -1.53 -3.76 9.60
C GLU A 137 -0.66 -3.42 8.38
N ASP A 138 -0.95 -4.03 7.23
CA ASP A 138 -0.11 -3.87 6.04
C ASP A 138 -0.26 -2.47 5.46
N ALA A 139 -1.50 -2.01 5.30
CA ALA A 139 -1.83 -0.65 4.86
C ALA A 139 -1.27 0.42 5.80
N PHE A 140 -1.37 0.20 7.11
CA PHE A 140 -0.81 1.11 8.12
C PHE A 140 0.70 1.28 7.98
N PHE A 141 1.45 0.16 7.97
CA PHE A 141 2.90 0.20 7.87
C PHE A 141 3.39 0.66 6.49
N TRP A 142 2.65 0.38 5.43
CA TRP A 142 2.91 0.92 4.10
C TRP A 142 2.81 2.46 4.11
N GLY A 143 1.69 3.01 4.60
CA GLY A 143 1.46 4.45 4.64
C GLY A 143 2.49 5.18 5.52
N MET A 144 2.78 4.61 6.69
CA MET A 144 3.81 5.13 7.61
C MET A 144 5.20 5.18 6.95
N SER A 145 5.60 4.12 6.25
CA SER A 145 6.93 4.01 5.66
C SER A 145 7.13 4.97 4.48
N VAL A 146 6.13 5.08 3.59
CA VAL A 146 6.17 6.03 2.47
C VAL A 146 6.13 7.47 2.98
N ALA A 147 5.33 7.77 4.00
CA ALA A 147 5.27 9.10 4.60
C ALA A 147 6.61 9.52 5.22
N LEU A 148 7.25 8.64 5.99
CA LEU A 148 8.56 8.91 6.58
C LEU A 148 9.66 9.08 5.52
N ALA A 149 9.64 8.28 4.44
CA ALA A 149 10.58 8.45 3.33
C ALA A 149 10.41 9.83 2.67
N ALA A 150 9.16 10.26 2.45
CA ALA A 150 8.84 11.58 1.90
C ALA A 150 9.22 12.73 2.84
N PHE A 151 9.00 12.58 4.16
CA PHE A 151 9.41 13.58 5.16
C PHE A 151 10.93 13.74 5.19
N ASN A 152 11.68 12.63 5.22
CA ASN A 152 13.13 12.65 5.20
C ASN A 152 13.67 13.36 3.95
N LEU A 153 13.10 13.06 2.79
CA LEU A 153 13.53 13.67 1.53
C LEU A 153 13.16 15.15 1.43
N THR A 154 12.02 15.56 2.00
CA THR A 154 11.63 16.96 2.08
C THR A 154 12.55 17.74 3.02
N ALA A 155 12.86 17.18 4.19
CA ALA A 155 13.74 17.79 5.19
C ALA A 155 15.18 17.94 4.66
N TRP A 156 15.66 17.00 3.85
CA TRP A 156 16.94 17.17 3.14
C TRP A 156 16.85 18.17 1.98
N GLY A 157 15.87 18.00 1.08
CA GLY A 157 15.81 18.76 -0.17
C GLY A 157 15.43 20.23 -0.02
N VAL A 158 14.65 20.57 1.02
CA VAL A 158 14.22 21.95 1.28
C VAL A 158 15.01 22.55 2.45
N GLU A 159 15.04 21.86 3.59
CA GLU A 159 15.56 22.43 4.84
C GLU A 159 17.04 22.12 5.08
N HIS A 160 17.62 21.13 4.37
CA HIS A 160 19.00 20.66 4.56
C HIS A 160 19.34 20.28 6.02
N ARG A 161 18.32 19.86 6.79
CA ARG A 161 18.39 19.48 8.22
C ARG A 161 18.60 17.99 8.47
N ILE A 162 18.84 17.23 7.41
CA ILE A 162 19.16 15.81 7.50
C ILE A 162 20.26 15.50 6.52
N SER A 163 21.21 14.65 6.91
CA SER A 163 22.28 14.19 6.01
C SER A 163 21.75 13.35 4.84
N PHE A 164 22.24 13.61 3.62
CA PHE A 164 21.85 12.89 2.41
C PHE A 164 21.99 11.37 2.53
N PHE A 165 23.12 10.88 3.05
CA PHE A 165 23.36 9.44 3.21
C PHE A 165 22.34 8.77 4.12
N PHE A 166 21.91 9.46 5.17
CA PHE A 166 20.83 8.97 6.03
C PHE A 166 19.54 8.88 5.24
N VAL A 167 19.12 9.96 4.55
CA VAL A 167 17.89 9.96 3.73
C VAL A 167 17.91 8.86 2.68
N LEU A 168 19.03 8.66 1.98
CA LEU A 168 19.16 7.67 0.93
C LEU A 168 19.03 6.24 1.48
N ILE A 169 19.81 5.88 2.49
CA ILE A 169 19.81 4.52 3.06
C ILE A 169 18.49 4.26 3.78
N ASN A 170 18.05 5.21 4.61
CA ASN A 170 16.82 5.09 5.39
C ASN A 170 15.58 5.07 4.48
N GLY A 171 15.54 5.94 3.48
CA GLY A 171 14.48 5.96 2.48
C GLY A 171 14.40 4.64 1.73
N LEU A 172 15.53 4.09 1.27
CA LEU A 172 15.55 2.80 0.60
C LEU A 172 15.02 1.67 1.49
N LEU A 173 15.44 1.62 2.77
CA LEU A 173 14.93 0.64 3.73
C LEU A 173 13.41 0.75 3.92
N LEU A 174 12.89 1.98 4.06
CA LEU A 174 11.46 2.25 4.21
C LEU A 174 10.66 1.83 2.97
N LEU A 175 11.15 2.15 1.77
CA LEU A 175 10.47 1.80 0.51
C LEU A 175 10.50 0.30 0.25
N VAL A 176 11.62 -0.37 0.52
CA VAL A 176 11.72 -1.85 0.42
C VAL A 176 10.75 -2.50 1.40
N TYR A 177 10.68 -2.01 2.63
CA TYR A 177 9.73 -2.52 3.62
C TYR A 177 8.28 -2.26 3.21
N ALA A 178 7.94 -1.08 2.68
CA ALA A 178 6.61 -0.80 2.14
C ALA A 178 6.24 -1.78 1.00
N GLY A 179 7.17 -2.03 0.07
CA GLY A 179 6.99 -3.01 -1.01
C GLY A 179 6.84 -4.45 -0.50
N TYR A 180 7.56 -4.81 0.55
CA TYR A 180 7.42 -6.12 1.20
C TYR A 180 6.03 -6.31 1.82
N ARG A 181 5.49 -5.30 2.52
CA ARG A 181 4.15 -5.36 3.12
C ARG A 181 3.06 -5.50 2.06
N LEU A 182 3.20 -4.76 0.96
CA LEU A 182 2.37 -4.90 -0.23
C LEU A 182 2.34 -6.33 -0.79
N ASN A 183 3.50 -6.98 -0.86
CA ASN A 183 3.59 -8.36 -1.34
C ASN A 183 2.88 -9.34 -0.38
N LEU A 184 3.06 -9.16 0.93
CA LEU A 184 2.45 -10.01 1.95
C LEU A 184 0.93 -9.92 1.96
N SER A 185 0.35 -8.74 1.74
CA SER A 185 -1.12 -8.57 1.68
C SER A 185 -1.74 -9.37 0.54
N ARG A 186 -1.10 -9.40 -0.64
CA ARG A 186 -1.59 -10.19 -1.78
C ARG A 186 -1.48 -11.69 -1.56
N GLU A 187 -0.41 -12.17 -0.91
CA GLU A 187 -0.28 -13.60 -0.60
C GLU A 187 -1.35 -14.10 0.40
N ARG A 188 -1.93 -13.19 1.20
CA ARG A 188 -3.03 -13.49 2.14
C ARG A 188 -4.40 -13.49 1.48
N GLU A 189 -4.56 -12.87 0.31
CA GLU A 189 -5.74 -13.03 -0.52
C GLU A 189 -5.60 -14.34 -1.33
N PRO A 190 -6.46 -15.36 -1.13
CA PRO A 190 -6.46 -16.52 -2.00
C PRO A 190 -6.75 -16.04 -3.43
N GLU A 191 -5.96 -16.51 -4.40
CA GLU A 191 -6.09 -16.18 -5.82
C GLU A 191 -7.54 -16.25 -6.31
N SER A 192 -8.24 -15.11 -6.30
CA SER A 192 -9.25 -14.80 -7.30
C SER A 192 -8.52 -14.15 -8.46
N GLY A 193 -7.81 -14.99 -9.23
CA GLY A 193 -7.34 -14.59 -10.56
C GLY A 193 -8.52 -14.06 -11.39
N PRO A 194 -8.34 -13.00 -12.20
CA PRO A 194 -9.46 -12.29 -12.82
C PRO A 194 -10.14 -12.99 -14.00
N TYR A 195 -9.95 -14.30 -14.21
CA TYR A 195 -10.52 -15.01 -15.36
C TYR A 195 -11.28 -16.26 -14.95
N ARG A 196 -12.38 -16.07 -14.21
CA ARG A 196 -13.46 -17.06 -14.20
C ARG A 196 -14.87 -16.52 -14.49
N ASP A 197 -15.03 -15.21 -14.63
CA ASP A 197 -16.35 -14.57 -14.72
C ASP A 197 -16.63 -13.81 -16.04
N PHE A 198 -15.86 -14.06 -17.11
CA PHE A 198 -16.09 -13.38 -18.41
C PHE A 198 -16.54 -14.28 -19.58
N ASP A 199 -16.79 -15.58 -19.38
CA ASP A 199 -17.07 -16.50 -20.50
C ASP A 199 -18.40 -17.30 -20.43
N ASP A 200 -19.40 -16.93 -19.60
CA ASP A 200 -20.68 -17.67 -19.54
C ASP A 200 -21.94 -16.86 -19.86
N ASP A 201 -21.83 -15.68 -20.49
CA ASP A 201 -22.98 -14.95 -21.03
C ASP A 201 -22.77 -14.62 -22.52
N ASP A 202 -22.83 -15.64 -23.39
CA ASP A 202 -23.16 -15.43 -24.81
C ASP A 202 -24.65 -15.74 -25.06
N PRO A 203 -25.53 -14.72 -25.08
CA PRO A 203 -26.94 -14.92 -25.37
C PRO A 203 -27.20 -14.80 -26.87
N ARG A 204 -26.55 -15.62 -27.71
CA ARG A 204 -26.85 -15.67 -29.15
C ARG A 204 -26.60 -17.04 -29.75
N GLU A 205 -27.65 -17.87 -29.77
CA GLU A 205 -28.05 -18.64 -30.96
C GLU A 205 -29.42 -19.32 -30.70
N ASP A 206 -30.46 -18.49 -30.63
CA ASP A 206 -31.81 -18.94 -30.97
C ASP A 206 -32.04 -18.72 -32.48
N ASP A 207 -32.69 -19.72 -33.09
CA ASP A 207 -33.34 -19.76 -34.40
C ASP A 207 -32.48 -19.95 -35.67
N PHE A 208 -32.32 -21.22 -36.06
CA PHE A 208 -32.66 -21.62 -37.43
C PHE A 208 -33.55 -22.87 -37.44
N SER A 209 -34.84 -22.63 -37.67
CA SER A 209 -35.87 -23.62 -37.96
C SER A 209 -35.59 -24.42 -39.25
N SER A 210 -35.87 -25.73 -39.22
CA SER A 210 -36.44 -26.42 -40.38
C SER A 210 -37.35 -27.58 -39.95
N SER A 211 -38.64 -27.26 -40.03
CA SER A 211 -39.80 -28.08 -40.38
C SER A 211 -39.66 -29.59 -40.66
N GLU A 212 -40.65 -30.31 -40.10
CA GLU A 212 -41.34 -31.49 -40.65
C GLU A 212 -40.67 -32.87 -40.57
N SER A 213 -41.19 -33.72 -39.68
CA SER A 213 -42.07 -34.80 -40.13
C SER A 213 -42.96 -35.34 -39.00
N ARG A 214 -44.26 -35.39 -39.28
CA ARG A 214 -45.30 -36.13 -38.56
C ARG A 214 -44.96 -37.62 -38.51
N SER A 215 -45.29 -38.30 -37.41
CA SER A 215 -46.31 -39.36 -37.41
C SER A 215 -46.45 -40.03 -36.03
N SER A 216 -47.64 -39.85 -35.46
CA SER A 216 -48.47 -40.78 -34.68
C SER A 216 -47.94 -42.20 -34.43
N LYS A 217 -48.23 -42.67 -33.20
CA LYS A 217 -48.39 -44.06 -32.67
C LYS A 217 -47.35 -44.39 -31.60
N ASP A 218 -47.64 -45.03 -30.47
CA ASP A 218 -48.85 -45.52 -29.81
C ASP A 218 -48.46 -45.75 -28.32
N GLU A 219 -49.45 -45.64 -27.43
CA GLU A 219 -49.71 -46.47 -26.24
C GLU A 219 -48.63 -46.75 -25.18
N VAL A 220 -48.82 -46.30 -23.93
CA VAL A 220 -49.53 -46.93 -22.78
C VAL A 220 -48.56 -47.62 -21.81
N GLU A 221 -48.80 -47.29 -20.54
CA GLU A 221 -48.35 -47.88 -19.27
C GLU A 221 -47.91 -49.35 -19.31
N PHE A 222 -46.84 -49.66 -18.58
CA PHE A 222 -46.88 -50.56 -17.41
C PHE A 222 -45.72 -50.24 -16.46
#